data_AF-A0A6G6X7U2-F1
#
_entry.id   AF-A0A6G6X7U2-F1
#
_cell.length_a   1.000
_cell.length_b   1.000
_cell.length_c   1.000
_cell.angle_alpha   90.00
_cell.angle_beta   90.00
_cell.angle_gamma   90.00
#
_symmetry.space_group_name_H-M   'P 1'
#
loop_
_entity.id
_entity.type
_entity.pdbx_description
1 polymer ?
#
loop_
_entity_poly.entity_id
_entity_poly.type
_entity_poly.pdbx_seq_one_letter_code
_entity_poly.pdbx_strand_id
1 'polypeptide(L)'
;MSAVDPKSFNTPESDIFGPHNIDNVARAVLTLTREVAVLSDRVMVLEELLEQNGVVLREAIDTYQPSDQFQARADKALQVIAGNVIAALQGADGGN
;
A
#
# COMPACT_ATOMS: atom_id res chain seq x y z
N MET A 1 0.35 -6.01 -49.57
CA MET A 1 -0.21 -6.66 -48.37
C MET A 1 0.93 -6.80 -47.37
N SER A 2 1.01 -5.92 -46.37
CA SER A 2 2.08 -5.98 -45.37
C SER A 2 1.80 -7.12 -44.39
N ALA A 3 2.80 -7.96 -44.18
CA ALA A 3 2.74 -9.10 -43.28
C ALA A 3 2.54 -8.62 -41.83
N VAL A 4 1.45 -9.08 -41.20
CA VAL A 4 1.21 -8.89 -39.77
C VAL A 4 2.25 -9.72 -39.03
N ASP A 5 3.06 -9.08 -38.18
CA ASP A 5 4.03 -9.75 -37.33
C ASP A 5 3.28 -10.70 -36.36
N PRO A 6 3.50 -12.02 -36.44
CA PRO A 6 2.78 -13.01 -35.63
C PRO A 6 3.12 -12.93 -34.13
N LYS A 7 4.08 -12.08 -33.71
CA LYS A 7 4.45 -11.88 -32.31
C LYS A 7 3.84 -10.62 -31.67
N SER A 8 3.01 -9.86 -32.38
CA SER A 8 2.38 -8.64 -31.85
C SER A 8 1.32 -8.89 -30.76
N PHE A 9 0.92 -10.14 -30.53
CA PHE A 9 -0.16 -10.50 -29.61
C PHE A 9 0.25 -10.60 -28.13
N ASN A 10 1.52 -10.40 -27.77
CA ASN A 10 2.02 -10.77 -26.45
C ASN A 10 2.95 -9.74 -25.77
N THR A 11 2.65 -8.45 -25.93
CA THR A 11 3.19 -7.42 -25.04
C THR A 11 2.05 -6.84 -24.20
N PRO A 12 2.03 -7.01 -22.87
CA PRO A 12 1.02 -6.35 -22.03
C PRO A 12 1.08 -4.83 -22.25
N GLU A 13 -0.08 -4.20 -22.40
CA GLU A 13 -0.24 -2.81 -22.87
C GLU A 13 0.19 -1.71 -21.87
N SER A 14 0.64 -2.02 -20.66
CA SER A 14 1.02 -1.00 -19.68
C SER A 14 2.48 -1.13 -19.24
N ASP A 15 3.34 -0.30 -19.83
CA ASP A 15 4.64 0.00 -19.24
C ASP A 15 4.43 1.01 -18.10
N ILE A 16 3.95 0.52 -16.95
CA ILE A 16 3.66 1.32 -15.73
C ILE A 16 4.89 2.14 -15.30
N PHE A 17 6.10 1.65 -15.65
CA PHE A 17 7.37 2.30 -15.35
C PHE A 17 8.05 2.90 -16.59
N GLY A 18 7.32 3.01 -17.70
CA GLY A 18 7.83 3.61 -18.92
C GLY A 18 8.20 5.09 -18.73
N PRO A 19 9.06 5.66 -19.58
CA PRO A 19 9.56 7.03 -19.43
C PRO A 19 8.46 8.10 -19.33
N HIS A 20 7.29 7.84 -19.91
CA HIS A 20 6.14 8.76 -19.88
C HIS A 20 5.30 8.67 -18.58
N ASN A 21 5.46 7.60 -17.79
CA ASN A 21 4.69 7.33 -16.58
C ASN A 21 5.47 7.62 -15.28
N ILE A 22 6.77 7.93 -15.37
CA ILE A 22 7.64 8.17 -14.21
C ILE A 22 7.16 9.31 -13.31
N ASP A 23 6.61 10.37 -13.90
CA ASP A 23 6.05 11.50 -13.15
C ASP A 23 4.79 11.11 -12.36
N ASN A 24 3.98 10.20 -12.90
CA ASN A 24 2.80 9.68 -12.22
C ASN A 24 3.19 8.80 -11.03
N VAL A 25 4.23 7.97 -11.18
CA VAL A 25 4.82 7.19 -10.09
C VAL A 25 5.39 8.11 -9.01
N ALA A 26 6.12 9.15 -9.38
CA ALA A 26 6.66 10.12 -8.43
C ALA A 26 5.55 10.81 -7.62
N ARG A 27 4.46 11.22 -8.29
CA ARG A 27 3.27 11.79 -7.61
C ARG A 27 2.60 10.77 -6.69
N ALA A 28 2.45 9.51 -7.11
CA ALA A 28 1.85 8.46 -6.29
C ALA A 28 2.68 8.19 -5.02
N VAL A 29 4.01 8.12 -5.15
CA VAL A 29 4.93 7.94 -4.02
C VAL A 29 4.88 9.13 -3.05
N LEU A 30 4.86 10.35 -3.57
CA LEU A 30 4.72 11.55 -2.72
C LEU A 30 3.39 11.57 -1.96
N THR A 31 2.29 11.22 -2.63
CA THR A 31 0.97 11.10 -1.98
C THR A 31 0.99 10.01 -0.91
N LEU A 32 1.52 8.82 -1.20
CA LEU A 32 1.61 7.73 -0.24
C LEU A 32 2.46 8.13 0.98
N THR A 33 3.58 8.83 0.76
CA THR A 33 4.44 9.32 1.84
C THR A 33 3.69 10.27 2.76
N ARG A 34 2.86 11.16 2.21
CA ARG A 34 2.02 12.06 3.00
C ARG A 34 1.00 11.29 3.84
N GLU A 35 0.31 10.32 3.25
CA GLU A 35 -0.66 9.51 3.99
C GLU A 35 0.01 8.69 5.10
N VAL A 36 1.20 8.14 4.85
CA VAL A 36 2.00 7.45 5.89
C VAL A 36 2.40 8.41 7.01
N ALA A 37 2.76 9.65 6.70
CA ALA A 37 3.06 10.65 7.72
C ALA A 37 1.84 10.98 8.58
N VAL A 38 0.65 11.14 7.97
CA VAL A 38 -0.61 11.36 8.70
C VAL A 38 -0.97 10.16 9.57
N LEU A 39 -0.81 8.94 9.07
CA LEU A 39 -1.04 7.73 9.87
C LEU A 39 -0.08 7.64 11.06
N SER A 40 1.20 7.97 10.84
CA SER A 40 2.22 7.96 11.90
C SER A 40 1.89 8.97 13.00
N ASP A 41 1.52 10.20 12.61
CA ASP A 41 1.09 11.24 13.55
C ASP A 41 -0.13 10.79 14.38
N ARG A 42 -1.14 10.22 13.70
CA ARG A 42 -2.34 9.70 14.40
C ARG A 42 -2.02 8.57 15.36
N VAL A 43 -1.10 7.67 15.02
CA VAL A 43 -0.65 6.61 15.93
C VAL A 43 0.05 7.23 17.14
N MET A 44 0.99 8.17 16.95
CA MET A 44 1.66 8.86 18.06
C MET A 44 0.66 9.57 19.00
N VAL A 45 -0.36 10.23 18.44
CA VAL A 45 -1.43 10.86 19.24
C VAL A 45 -2.26 9.82 19.98
N LEU A 46 -2.61 8.68 19.36
CA LEU A 46 -3.35 7.61 20.02
C LEU A 46 -2.56 7.01 21.19
N GLU A 47 -1.27 6.73 20.99
CA GLU A 47 -0.39 6.25 22.06
C GLU A 47 -0.35 7.22 23.24
N GLU A 48 -0.14 8.50 22.95
CA GLU A 48 -0.09 9.56 23.96
C GLU A 48 -1.42 9.66 24.73
N LEU A 49 -2.55 9.65 24.04
CA LEU A 49 -3.86 9.69 24.68
C LEU A 49 -4.13 8.44 25.52
N LEU A 50 -3.76 7.25 25.04
CA LEU A 50 -3.96 6.00 25.80
C LEU A 50 -3.10 5.97 27.07
N GLU A 51 -1.88 6.49 27.01
CA GLU A 51 -0.97 6.60 28.16
C GLU A 51 -1.47 7.64 29.17
N GLN A 52 -1.85 8.83 28.71
CA GLN A 52 -2.42 9.88 29.57
C GLN A 52 -3.69 9.42 30.31
N ASN A 53 -4.48 8.55 29.69
CA ASN A 53 -5.69 7.98 30.30
C ASN A 53 -5.42 6.70 31.11
N GLY A 54 -4.16 6.28 31.26
CA GLY A 54 -3.75 5.11 32.03
C GLY A 54 -4.27 3.78 31.45
N VAL A 55 -4.57 3.73 30.15
CA VAL A 55 -5.14 2.54 29.49
C VAL A 55 -4.03 1.58 29.03
N VAL A 56 -2.98 2.13 28.39
CA VAL A 56 -1.83 1.38 27.86
C VAL A 56 -0.58 2.23 28.10
N LEU A 57 0.48 1.63 28.64
CA LEU A 57 1.80 2.28 28.71
C LEU A 57 2.44 2.26 27.32
N ARG A 58 3.10 3.35 26.90
CA ARG A 58 3.73 3.39 25.58
C ARG A 58 4.73 2.24 25.38
N GLU A 59 5.49 1.91 26.42
CA GLU A 59 6.44 0.78 26.44
C GLU A 59 5.78 -0.60 26.19
N ALA A 60 4.49 -0.76 26.52
CA ALA A 60 3.77 -2.00 26.27
C ALA A 60 3.53 -2.25 24.77
N ILE A 61 3.51 -1.19 23.96
CA ILE A 61 3.37 -1.29 22.50
C ILE A 61 4.68 -1.78 21.89
N ASP A 62 5.81 -1.24 22.31
CA ASP A 62 7.15 -1.63 21.84
C ASP A 62 7.51 -3.08 22.21
N THR A 63 6.99 -3.55 23.34
CA THR A 63 7.26 -4.89 23.87
C THR A 63 6.15 -5.90 23.56
N TYR A 64 5.09 -5.48 22.89
CA TYR A 64 3.95 -6.34 22.58
C TYR A 64 4.36 -7.51 21.68
N GLN A 65 4.05 -8.73 22.13
CA GLN A 65 4.16 -9.92 21.30
C GLN A 65 2.76 -10.35 20.83
N PRO A 66 2.49 -10.32 19.52
CA PRO A 66 1.20 -10.73 19.00
C PRO A 66 0.99 -12.23 19.21
N SER A 67 -0.24 -12.62 19.53
CA SER A 67 -0.62 -14.02 19.47
C SER A 67 -0.71 -14.49 18.02
N ASP A 68 -0.57 -15.80 17.78
CA ASP A 68 -0.73 -16.39 16.44
C ASP A 68 -2.05 -15.98 15.77
N GLN A 69 -3.13 -15.90 16.57
CA GLN A 69 -4.44 -15.47 16.08
C GLN A 69 -4.43 -13.99 15.64
N PHE A 70 -3.81 -13.11 16.44
CA PHE A 70 -3.70 -11.69 16.09
C PHE A 70 -2.83 -11.51 14.85
N GLN A 71 -1.68 -12.20 14.78
CA GLN A 71 -0.77 -12.13 13.64
C GLN A 71 -1.46 -12.57 12.36
N ALA A 72 -2.16 -13.71 12.36
CA ALA A 72 -2.89 -14.18 11.19
C ALA A 72 -3.95 -13.18 10.70
N ARG A 73 -4.61 -12.47 11.63
CA ARG A 73 -5.57 -11.40 11.28
C ARG A 73 -4.86 -10.20 10.67
N ALA A 74 -3.73 -9.78 11.23
CA ALA A 74 -2.93 -8.67 10.73
C ALA A 74 -2.39 -8.97 9.31
N ASP A 75 -1.86 -10.17 9.09
CA ASP A 75 -1.34 -10.61 7.80
C ASP A 75 -2.43 -10.59 6.72
N LYS A 76 -3.63 -11.10 7.06
CA LYS A 76 -4.77 -11.06 6.15
C LYS A 76 -5.18 -9.63 5.78
N ALA A 77 -5.17 -8.72 6.75
CA ALA A 77 -5.46 -7.31 6.49
C ALA A 77 -4.40 -6.66 5.56
N LEU A 78 -3.11 -6.95 5.81
CA LEU A 78 -2.01 -6.47 4.97
C LEU A 78 -2.09 -7.02 3.55
N GLN A 79 -2.42 -8.31 3.38
CA GLN A 79 -2.60 -8.92 2.06
C GLN A 79 -3.69 -8.23 1.24
N VAL A 80 -4.82 -7.86 1.87
CA VAL A 80 -5.89 -7.12 1.19
C VAL A 80 -5.41 -5.75 0.74
N ILE A 81 -4.73 -5.01 1.63
CA ILE A 81 -4.21 -3.68 1.30
C ILE A 81 -3.20 -3.75 0.16
N ALA A 82 -2.22 -4.66 0.25
CA ALA A 82 -1.21 -4.86 -0.78
C ALA A 82 -1.83 -5.29 -2.11
N GLY A 83 -2.81 -6.20 -2.07
CA GLY A 83 -3.55 -6.64 -3.25
C GLY A 83 -4.25 -5.49 -3.97
N ASN A 84 -4.93 -4.62 -3.23
CA ASN A 84 -5.61 -3.44 -3.79
C ASN A 84 -4.62 -2.46 -4.43
N VAL A 85 -3.48 -2.21 -3.78
CA VAL A 85 -2.44 -1.33 -4.35
C VAL A 85 -1.86 -1.92 -5.64
N ILE A 86 -1.59 -3.23 -5.67
CA ILE A 86 -1.08 -3.90 -6.87
C ILE A 86 -2.11 -3.85 -8.01
N ALA A 87 -3.39 -4.10 -7.72
CA ALA A 87 -4.47 -4.03 -8.71
C ALA A 87 -4.61 -2.61 -9.30
N ALA A 88 -4.60 -1.58 -8.45
CA ALA A 88 -4.67 -0.19 -8.87
C ALA A 88 -3.48 0.21 -9.75
N LEU A 89 -2.26 -0.22 -9.41
CA LEU A 89 -1.06 0.05 -10.21
C LEU A 89 -1.07 -0.68 -11.56
N GLN A 90 -1.67 -1.87 -11.62
CA GLN A 90 -1.81 -2.64 -12.87
C GLN A 90 -2.92 -2.10 -13.79
N GLY A 91 -3.63 -1.04 -13.39
CA GLY A 91 -4.73 -0.47 -14.15
C GLY A 91 -5.99 -1.34 -14.16
N ALA A 92 -6.12 -2.27 -13.21
CA ALA A 92 -7.32 -3.11 -13.08
C ALA A 92 -8.53 -2.33 -12.54
N ASP A 93 -8.31 -1.12 -12.01
CA ASP A 93 -9.36 -0.20 -11.58
C ASP A 93 -9.64 0.87 -12.66
N GLY A 94 -10.41 0.49 -13.69
CA GLY A 94 -10.77 1.42 -14.77
C GLY A 94 -11.80 0.94 -15.80
N GLY A 95 -12.58 -0.10 -15.50
CA GLY A 95 -13.60 -0.65 -16.40
C GLY A 95 -15.00 -0.66 -15.81
N ASN A 96 -15.58 0.51 -15.57
CA ASN A 96 -17.03 0.73 -15.62
C ASN A 96 -17.34 2.18 -16.01
#